data_AF-A0A0F4SWW9-F1
#
_entry.id   AF-A0A0F4SWW9-F1
#
_cell.length_a   1.000
_cell.length_b   1.000
_cell.length_c   1.000
_cell.angle_alpha   90.00
_cell.angle_beta   90.00
_cell.angle_gamma   90.00
#
_symmetry.space_group_name_H-M   'P 1'
#
loop_
_entity.id
_entity.type
_entity.pdbx_description
1 polymer ?
#
loop_
_entity_poly.entity_id
_entity_poly.type
_entity_poly.pdbx_seq_one_letter_code
_entity_poly.pdbx_strand_id
1 'polypeptide(L)'
;MPTPTPRIAILGNRVPSLNLPELEHFADLGGLLAAPAFDVLLLDLPAVYAGRVLRKLRAIPPYRYSLIYCCRDQNGWCEALGDGACPADSSETKSLWGVWRERYRLFKQGSAPERFESRVLSWLWLRDNAHIYALRDPEVPQHYRYPLLDALADNEQVNSFVWLSLMVQQDWLQEGVLVDRVRLCSECGSGRLNYIDVCAECQALDISRQPSLHCFTCGHVGPQESFLKDGVLLCPNCLNRLRHIGTDYDRPMENYRCRSCQAFFVDADVQARCLDCGLSHTPDKLRVREVRDFRLAEAGRFRCRQEFSDQTVHHFGRLNLLGGKDFYDLLTWQMQVVRRYQTPAFSLLGLRFVNLADTLTRLGEHHGHAFIDSVAERLKETVRDTDRCSRSTEEYFWIMLPHTDGNGLETVKQRLSRVAELFSAPEVSDISLRVVSITAPQDLLEQEDGELLLARLASELA
;
A
#
# COMPACT_ATOMS: atom_id res chain seq x y z
N MET A 1 35.52 -9.32 -20.43
CA MET A 1 35.76 -7.90 -20.11
C MET A 1 35.83 -7.75 -18.60
N PRO A 2 36.66 -6.87 -18.03
CA PRO A 2 36.68 -6.68 -16.57
C PRO A 2 35.28 -6.29 -16.11
N THR A 3 34.78 -6.97 -15.07
CA THR A 3 33.53 -6.59 -14.40
C THR A 3 33.68 -5.17 -13.90
N PRO A 4 32.81 -4.21 -14.31
CA PRO A 4 32.95 -2.84 -13.86
C PRO A 4 32.86 -2.81 -12.33
N THR A 5 33.71 -2.02 -11.68
CA THR A 5 33.66 -1.78 -10.24
C THR A 5 32.87 -0.49 -9.97
N PRO A 6 31.95 -0.49 -8.99
CA PRO A 6 31.22 0.73 -8.65
C PRO A 6 32.17 1.77 -8.04
N ARG A 7 31.99 3.04 -8.36
CA ARG A 7 32.57 4.15 -7.60
C ARG A 7 31.79 4.33 -6.31
N ILE A 8 32.46 4.19 -5.17
CA ILE A 8 31.84 4.23 -3.85
C ILE A 8 32.32 5.48 -3.10
N ALA A 9 31.38 6.23 -2.51
CA ALA A 9 31.69 7.32 -1.60
C ALA A 9 31.05 7.12 -0.23
N ILE A 10 31.72 7.60 0.81
CA ILE A 10 31.20 7.70 2.17
C ILE A 10 31.01 9.18 2.56
N LEU A 11 29.87 9.47 3.17
CA LEU A 11 29.55 10.77 3.73
C LEU A 11 29.39 10.65 5.24
N GLY A 12 30.27 11.29 6.01
CA GLY A 12 30.25 11.23 7.48
C GLY A 12 31.62 10.95 8.09
N ASN A 13 31.66 10.60 9.38
CA ASN A 13 32.93 10.36 10.10
C ASN A 13 33.30 8.87 10.06
N ARG A 14 34.21 8.48 9.16
CA ARG A 14 34.69 7.11 8.92
C ARG A 14 34.55 6.15 10.12
N VAL A 15 33.67 5.14 9.99
CA VAL A 15 33.74 3.94 10.83
C VAL A 15 35.01 3.13 10.46
N PRO A 16 35.93 2.84 11.40
CA PRO A 16 37.18 2.12 11.12
C PRO A 16 37.01 0.68 10.58
N SER A 17 35.80 0.11 10.65
CA SER A 17 35.53 -1.30 10.35
C SER A 17 35.23 -1.62 8.88
N LEU A 18 35.08 -0.61 8.02
CA LEU A 18 34.82 -0.83 6.59
C LEU A 18 36.13 -1.06 5.84
N ASN A 19 36.48 -2.34 5.61
CA ASN A 19 37.59 -2.75 4.74
C ASN A 19 37.22 -2.58 3.25
N LEU A 20 37.04 -1.33 2.82
CA LEU A 20 36.78 -0.96 1.43
C LEU A 20 38.01 -0.22 0.86
N PRO A 21 38.80 -0.84 -0.05
CA PRO A 21 40.08 -0.28 -0.49
C PRO A 21 39.98 0.92 -1.46
N GLU A 22 38.82 1.18 -2.05
CA GLU A 22 38.57 2.27 -3.02
C GLU A 22 37.34 3.10 -2.61
N LEU A 23 37.46 3.87 -1.53
CA LEU A 23 36.37 4.66 -0.95
C LEU A 23 36.74 6.16 -0.92
N GLU A 24 35.98 7.01 -1.61
CA GLU A 24 36.14 8.46 -1.51
C GLU A 24 35.37 9.00 -0.30
N HIS A 25 36.00 9.85 0.51
CA HIS A 25 35.44 10.33 1.78
C HIS A 25 35.06 11.80 1.71
N PHE A 26 33.84 12.11 2.13
CA PHE A 26 33.31 13.46 2.20
C PHE A 26 32.84 13.79 3.62
N ALA A 27 33.27 14.95 4.14
CA ALA A 27 32.85 15.42 5.45
C ALA A 27 31.44 16.04 5.45
N ASP A 28 31.00 16.55 4.30
CA ASP A 28 29.71 17.21 4.13
C ASP A 28 29.11 16.95 2.74
N LEU A 29 27.80 17.21 2.64
CA LEU A 29 27.03 16.97 1.41
C LEU A 29 27.47 17.90 0.28
N GLY A 30 27.93 19.12 0.56
CA GLY A 30 28.38 20.06 -0.47
C GLY A 30 29.61 19.54 -1.20
N GLY A 31 30.59 19.02 -0.44
CA GLY A 31 31.77 18.36 -1.00
C GLY A 31 31.43 17.15 -1.87
N LEU A 32 30.49 16.30 -1.41
CA LEU A 32 30.01 15.15 -2.19
C LEU A 32 29.36 15.57 -3.51
N LEU A 33 28.55 16.64 -3.49
CA LEU A 33 27.83 17.12 -4.68
C LEU A 33 28.74 17.90 -5.65
N ALA A 34 29.89 18.39 -5.20
CA ALA A 34 30.88 19.04 -6.06
C ALA A 34 31.72 18.04 -6.87
N ALA A 35 31.80 16.79 -6.42
CA ALA A 35 32.50 15.71 -7.11
C ALA A 35 31.63 15.05 -8.20
N PRO A 36 32.24 14.41 -9.22
CA PRO A 36 31.49 13.61 -10.20
C PRO A 36 30.71 12.49 -9.50
N ALA A 37 29.45 12.28 -9.90
CA ALA A 37 28.53 11.38 -9.24
C ALA A 37 29.08 9.96 -9.00
N PHE A 38 28.72 9.42 -7.85
CA PHE A 38 29.10 8.07 -7.41
C PHE A 38 27.98 7.07 -7.65
N ASP A 39 28.36 5.81 -7.87
CA ASP A 39 27.43 4.72 -8.13
C ASP A 39 26.74 4.22 -6.84
N VAL A 40 27.50 4.21 -5.74
CA VAL A 40 27.05 3.78 -4.42
C VAL A 40 27.47 4.79 -3.37
N LEU A 41 26.55 5.16 -2.49
CA LEU A 41 26.79 6.05 -1.36
C LEU A 41 26.61 5.32 -0.02
N LEU A 42 27.52 5.58 0.90
CA LEU A 42 27.48 5.11 2.28
C LEU A 42 27.28 6.32 3.21
N LEU A 43 26.19 6.33 3.98
CA LEU A 43 25.88 7.40 4.91
C LEU A 43 26.28 7.01 6.33
N ASP A 44 27.40 7.57 6.78
CA ASP A 44 27.96 7.38 8.11
C ASP A 44 27.53 8.53 9.04
N LEU A 45 26.21 8.65 9.18
CA LEU A 45 25.54 9.74 9.89
C LEU A 45 24.49 9.16 10.86
N PRO A 46 24.22 9.79 12.01
CA PRO A 46 23.10 9.40 12.86
C PRO A 46 21.77 9.45 12.10
N ALA A 47 20.82 8.58 12.45
CA ALA A 47 19.58 8.36 11.69
C ALA A 47 18.83 9.65 11.29
N VAL A 48 18.72 10.61 12.21
CA VAL A 48 18.03 11.90 11.98
C VAL A 48 18.70 12.71 10.86
N TYR A 49 20.03 12.72 10.80
CA TYR A 49 20.78 13.43 9.76
C TYR A 49 20.80 12.64 8.46
N ALA A 50 20.95 11.30 8.52
CA ALA A 50 20.90 10.41 7.37
C ALA A 50 19.58 10.57 6.61
N GLY A 51 18.42 10.57 7.31
CA GLY A 51 17.11 10.78 6.68
C GLY A 51 16.98 12.12 5.94
N ARG A 52 17.53 13.20 6.49
CA ARG A 52 17.54 14.52 5.81
C ARG A 52 18.43 14.53 4.57
N VAL A 53 19.59 13.87 4.65
CA VAL A 53 20.53 13.73 3.52
C VAL A 53 19.92 12.86 2.43
N LEU A 54 19.31 11.73 2.77
CA LEU A 54 18.59 10.86 1.85
C LEU A 54 17.51 11.63 1.08
N ARG A 55 16.67 12.40 1.79
CA ARG A 55 15.63 13.22 1.15
C ARG A 55 16.22 14.18 0.10
N LYS A 56 17.36 14.82 0.40
CA LYS A 56 18.05 15.70 -0.55
C LYS A 56 18.63 14.93 -1.73
N LEU A 57 19.33 13.83 -1.48
CA LEU A 57 19.95 13.01 -2.52
C LEU A 57 18.91 12.43 -3.48
N ARG A 58 17.74 11.98 -2.99
CA ARG A 58 16.66 11.44 -3.82
C ARG A 58 16.02 12.49 -4.74
N ALA A 59 16.02 13.76 -4.35
CA ALA A 59 15.57 14.85 -5.21
C ALA A 59 16.58 15.20 -6.33
N ILE A 60 17.86 14.85 -6.16
CA ILE A 60 18.94 15.21 -7.09
C ILE A 60 19.06 14.14 -8.19
N PRO A 61 18.91 14.47 -9.50
CA PRO A 61 18.80 13.45 -10.55
C PRO A 61 19.95 12.42 -10.59
N PRO A 62 21.23 12.78 -10.42
CA PRO A 62 22.32 11.79 -10.33
C PRO A 62 22.18 10.74 -9.22
N TYR A 63 21.55 11.07 -8.09
CA TYR A 63 21.45 10.21 -6.91
C TYR A 63 20.03 9.69 -6.64
N ARG A 64 19.08 10.11 -7.48
CA ARG A 64 17.66 9.75 -7.37
C ARG A 64 17.45 8.24 -7.27
N TYR A 65 18.15 7.49 -8.11
CA TYR A 65 18.00 6.04 -8.22
C TYR A 65 19.19 5.23 -7.73
N SER A 66 20.34 5.87 -7.44
CA SER A 66 21.57 5.21 -6.99
C SER A 66 21.36 4.43 -5.69
N LEU A 67 22.26 3.51 -5.37
CA LEU A 67 22.21 2.80 -4.09
C LEU A 67 22.81 3.69 -2.99
N ILE A 68 22.09 3.86 -1.89
CA ILE A 68 22.44 4.69 -0.73
C ILE A 68 22.15 3.93 0.55
N TYR A 69 23.19 3.49 1.25
CA TYR A 69 23.08 2.68 2.47
C TYR A 69 23.35 3.51 3.72
N CYS A 70 22.64 3.20 4.82
CA CYS A 70 22.87 3.84 6.12
C CYS A 70 23.79 2.96 6.99
N CYS A 71 24.92 3.51 7.43
CA CYS A 71 25.96 2.76 8.15
C CYS A 71 25.82 2.77 9.67
N ARG A 72 24.86 3.54 10.20
CA ARG A 72 24.58 3.63 11.64
C ARG A 72 23.16 3.15 11.96
N ASP A 73 22.62 3.62 13.08
CA ASP A 73 21.23 3.48 13.43
C ASP A 73 20.32 4.04 12.31
N GLN A 74 19.17 3.39 12.14
CA GLN A 74 18.16 3.75 11.14
C GLN A 74 16.86 4.13 11.84
N ASN A 75 16.13 5.07 11.23
CA ASN A 75 14.77 5.42 11.61
C ASN A 75 13.85 5.27 10.39
N GLY A 76 12.56 5.57 10.54
CA GLY A 76 11.61 5.47 9.44
C GLY A 76 11.98 6.25 8.17
N TRP A 77 12.70 7.39 8.28
CA TRP A 77 13.18 8.12 7.10
C TRP A 77 14.33 7.40 6.38
N CYS A 78 15.20 6.72 7.13
CA CYS A 78 16.24 5.86 6.56
C CYS A 78 15.62 4.68 5.84
N GLU A 79 14.64 4.02 6.44
CA GLU A 79 13.92 2.89 5.83
C GLU A 79 13.11 3.31 4.60
N ALA A 80 12.48 4.50 4.64
CA ALA A 80 11.64 4.99 3.56
C ALA A 80 12.39 5.45 2.30
N LEU A 81 13.67 5.80 2.42
CA LEU A 81 14.45 6.44 1.35
C LEU A 81 15.79 5.77 1.06
N GLY A 82 16.32 4.99 1.99
CA GLY A 82 17.58 4.28 1.87
C GLY A 82 17.44 2.91 1.23
N ASP A 83 18.58 2.27 0.99
CA ASP A 83 18.70 0.91 0.45
C ASP A 83 19.03 -0.12 1.54
N GLY A 84 18.84 0.25 2.82
CA GLY A 84 19.07 -0.59 3.98
C GLY A 84 20.37 -0.29 4.73
N ALA A 85 20.81 -1.26 5.54
CA ALA A 85 22.04 -1.18 6.30
C ALA A 85 23.27 -1.21 5.38
N CYS A 86 24.41 -0.72 5.88
CA CYS A 86 25.67 -0.81 5.16
C CYS A 86 26.03 -2.27 4.82
N PRO A 87 26.41 -2.56 3.57
CA PRO A 87 26.99 -3.84 3.21
C PRO A 87 28.22 -4.14 4.08
N ALA A 88 28.41 -5.41 4.41
CA ALA A 88 29.50 -5.91 5.25
C ALA A 88 30.87 -5.73 4.57
N ASP A 89 30.93 -5.91 3.25
CA ASP A 89 32.18 -5.82 2.50
C ASP A 89 32.00 -5.37 1.02
N SER A 90 33.15 -5.26 0.33
CA SER A 90 33.21 -4.83 -1.08
C SER A 90 32.56 -5.83 -2.04
N SER A 91 32.54 -7.12 -1.71
CA SER A 91 31.96 -8.17 -2.56
C SER A 91 30.44 -8.12 -2.53
N GLU A 92 29.86 -7.92 -1.35
CA GLU A 92 28.42 -7.72 -1.19
C GLU A 92 27.96 -6.44 -1.91
N THR A 93 28.70 -5.34 -1.72
CA THR A 93 28.41 -4.07 -2.42
C THR A 93 28.42 -4.24 -3.94
N LYS A 94 29.41 -4.95 -4.48
CA LYS A 94 29.51 -5.23 -5.92
C LYS A 94 28.38 -6.11 -6.42
N SER A 95 27.94 -7.08 -5.63
CA SER A 95 26.81 -7.95 -5.98
C SER A 95 25.50 -7.16 -6.06
N LEU A 96 25.16 -6.42 -4.99
CA LEU A 96 23.96 -5.59 -4.92
C LEU A 96 23.92 -4.54 -6.03
N TRP A 97 25.06 -3.88 -6.27
CA TRP A 97 25.19 -2.93 -7.37
C TRP A 97 25.09 -3.61 -8.75
N GLY A 98 25.63 -4.81 -8.91
CA GLY A 98 25.51 -5.59 -10.15
C GLY A 98 24.07 -5.86 -10.53
N VAL A 99 23.26 -6.33 -9.57
CA VAL A 99 21.81 -6.57 -9.76
C VAL A 99 21.08 -5.27 -10.11
N TRP A 100 21.32 -4.21 -9.33
CA TRP A 100 20.72 -2.90 -9.59
C TRP A 100 21.10 -2.34 -10.98
N ARG A 101 22.39 -2.45 -11.35
CA ARG A 101 22.91 -1.92 -12.61
C ARG A 101 22.30 -2.62 -13.82
N GLU A 102 22.01 -3.91 -13.71
CA GLU A 102 21.35 -4.65 -14.78
C GLU A 102 19.95 -4.09 -15.05
N ARG A 103 19.16 -3.88 -14.00
CA ARG A 103 17.85 -3.22 -14.11
C ARG A 103 17.97 -1.77 -14.60
N TYR A 104 18.98 -1.05 -14.13
CA TYR A 104 19.22 0.34 -14.51
C TYR A 104 19.66 0.50 -15.97
N ARG A 105 20.36 -0.49 -16.56
CA ARG A 105 20.71 -0.47 -18.00
C ARG A 105 19.49 -0.53 -18.89
N LEU A 106 18.47 -1.32 -18.52
CA LEU A 106 17.21 -1.38 -19.25
C LEU A 106 16.51 -0.02 -19.19
N PHE A 107 16.45 0.56 -17.99
CA PHE A 107 15.91 1.89 -17.76
C PHE A 107 16.58 3.00 -18.59
N LYS A 108 17.93 3.00 -18.69
CA LYS A 108 18.69 4.03 -19.41
C LYS A 108 18.56 3.95 -20.95
N GLN A 109 18.08 2.82 -21.48
CA GLN A 109 17.83 2.69 -22.92
C GLN A 109 16.54 3.37 -23.35
N GLY A 110 15.59 3.58 -22.43
CA GLY A 110 14.38 4.35 -22.65
C GLY A 110 14.54 5.86 -22.42
N SER A 111 13.46 6.62 -22.61
CA SER A 111 13.41 8.04 -22.23
C SER A 111 13.48 8.18 -20.70
N ALA A 112 14.24 9.16 -20.21
CA ALA A 112 14.29 9.43 -18.77
C ALA A 112 12.88 9.75 -18.25
N PRO A 113 12.48 9.26 -17.07
CA PRO A 113 11.16 9.49 -16.52
C PRO A 113 11.01 10.96 -16.13
N GLU A 114 10.31 11.71 -16.98
CA GLU A 114 10.06 13.14 -16.79
C GLU A 114 8.87 13.41 -15.87
N ARG A 115 7.94 12.46 -15.73
CA ARG A 115 6.73 12.59 -14.91
C ARG A 115 6.90 11.96 -13.54
N PHE A 116 6.30 12.57 -12.52
CA PHE A 116 6.29 12.08 -11.15
C PHE A 116 6.00 10.59 -11.03
N GLU A 117 4.94 10.12 -11.69
CA GLU A 117 4.51 8.72 -11.65
C GLU A 117 5.60 7.77 -12.15
N SER A 118 6.15 8.02 -13.35
CA SER A 118 7.23 7.20 -13.90
C SER A 118 8.45 7.23 -12.98
N ARG A 119 8.76 8.35 -12.30
CA ARG A 119 9.88 8.42 -11.34
C ARG A 119 9.66 7.50 -10.13
N VAL A 120 8.48 7.52 -9.54
CA VAL A 120 8.15 6.67 -8.38
C VAL A 120 8.16 5.20 -8.77
N LEU A 121 7.48 4.84 -9.87
CA LEU A 121 7.41 3.45 -10.34
C LEU A 121 8.81 2.92 -10.71
N SER A 122 9.66 3.75 -11.33
CA SER A 122 11.06 3.40 -11.61
C SER A 122 11.85 3.14 -10.33
N TRP A 123 11.69 3.98 -9.32
CA TRP A 123 12.41 3.80 -8.05
C TRP A 123 12.05 2.46 -7.39
N LEU A 124 10.74 2.13 -7.39
CA LEU A 124 10.23 0.86 -6.88
C LEU A 124 10.70 -0.33 -7.72
N TRP A 125 10.74 -0.20 -9.05
CA TRP A 125 11.15 -1.27 -9.97
C TRP A 125 12.62 -1.66 -9.81
N LEU A 126 13.50 -0.67 -9.60
CA LEU A 126 14.94 -0.88 -9.46
C LEU A 126 15.34 -1.65 -8.19
N ARG A 127 14.39 -2.00 -7.33
CA ARG A 127 14.58 -2.66 -6.02
C ARG A 127 13.54 -3.75 -5.83
N ASP A 128 13.94 -4.98 -5.51
CA ASP A 128 12.97 -6.07 -5.48
C ASP A 128 11.92 -5.97 -4.37
N ASN A 129 12.34 -5.55 -3.18
CA ASN A 129 11.49 -5.42 -2.01
C ASN A 129 11.30 -3.94 -1.63
N ALA A 130 11.11 -3.07 -2.62
CA ALA A 130 10.84 -1.66 -2.36
C ALA A 130 9.40 -1.42 -1.94
N HIS A 131 9.24 -0.57 -0.94
CA HIS A 131 7.97 -0.12 -0.41
C HIS A 131 7.91 1.41 -0.39
N ILE A 132 6.69 1.94 -0.56
CA ILE A 132 6.35 3.30 -0.20
C ILE A 132 5.84 3.26 1.24
N TYR A 133 6.65 3.74 2.18
CA TYR A 133 6.30 3.75 3.59
C TYR A 133 5.53 5.00 3.99
N ALA A 134 4.53 4.82 4.85
CA ALA A 134 3.84 5.91 5.52
C ALA A 134 4.54 6.26 6.84
N LEU A 135 4.98 7.51 6.98
CA LEU A 135 5.59 7.99 8.23
C LEU A 135 4.71 9.03 8.92
N ARG A 136 4.59 8.89 10.24
CA ARG A 136 3.93 9.89 11.08
C ARG A 136 4.77 11.17 11.14
N ASP A 137 4.15 12.31 10.86
CA ASP A 137 4.75 13.64 10.94
C ASP A 137 3.72 14.62 11.55
N PRO A 138 3.92 15.10 12.79
CA PRO A 138 2.99 16.03 13.44
C PRO A 138 2.94 17.41 12.74
N GLU A 139 3.95 17.74 11.93
CA GLU A 139 4.04 19.02 11.23
C GLU A 139 3.05 19.12 10.07
N VAL A 140 2.56 17.99 9.55
CA VAL A 140 1.53 17.99 8.49
C VAL A 140 0.12 17.86 9.05
N PRO A 141 -0.89 18.52 8.45
CA PRO A 141 -2.27 18.46 8.93
C PRO A 141 -2.84 17.05 9.00
N GLN A 142 -2.47 16.15 8.07
CA GLN A 142 -2.97 14.78 8.02
C GLN A 142 -2.20 13.80 8.93
N HIS A 143 -1.22 14.28 9.70
CA HIS A 143 -0.31 13.51 10.57
C HIS A 143 0.58 12.47 9.88
N TYR A 144 0.47 12.26 8.56
CA TYR A 144 1.22 11.26 7.82
C TYR A 144 1.73 11.79 6.48
N ARG A 145 2.90 11.31 6.08
CA ARG A 145 3.54 11.58 4.78
C ARG A 145 4.09 10.30 4.17
N TYR A 146 4.40 10.39 2.89
CA TYR A 146 5.12 9.35 2.15
C TYR A 146 6.45 9.94 1.68
N PRO A 147 7.53 9.78 2.46
CA PRO A 147 8.82 10.43 2.19
C PRO A 147 9.32 10.23 0.76
N LEU A 148 9.14 9.03 0.21
CA LEU A 148 9.54 8.71 -1.15
C LEU A 148 8.81 9.58 -2.18
N LEU A 149 7.50 9.74 -2.02
CA LEU A 149 6.69 10.59 -2.90
C LEU A 149 7.10 12.05 -2.76
N ASP A 150 7.28 12.53 -1.53
CA ASP A 150 7.74 13.90 -1.27
C ASP A 150 9.14 14.18 -1.87
N ALA A 151 10.03 13.18 -1.88
CA ALA A 151 11.38 13.31 -2.43
C ALA A 151 11.43 13.26 -3.96
N LEU A 152 10.48 12.54 -4.59
CA LEU A 152 10.43 12.35 -6.05
C LEU A 152 9.45 13.29 -6.76
N ALA A 153 8.66 14.08 -6.02
CA ALA A 153 7.75 15.09 -6.54
C ALA A 153 8.48 16.19 -7.35
N ASP A 154 9.76 16.45 -7.07
CA ASP A 154 10.49 17.61 -7.61
C ASP A 154 9.68 18.90 -7.39
N ASN A 155 9.26 19.56 -8.48
CA ASN A 155 8.46 20.79 -8.45
C ASN A 155 6.96 20.54 -8.70
N GLU A 156 6.55 19.28 -8.87
CA GLU A 156 5.15 18.93 -9.12
C GLU A 156 4.34 18.96 -7.81
N GLN A 157 3.17 19.61 -7.84
CA GLN A 157 2.25 19.60 -6.71
C GLN A 157 1.43 18.31 -6.73
N VAL A 158 1.86 17.33 -5.93
CA VAL A 158 1.21 16.02 -5.85
C VAL A 158 0.45 15.88 -4.54
N ASN A 159 -0.81 15.46 -4.62
CA ASN A 159 -1.53 14.94 -3.46
C ASN A 159 -1.25 13.43 -3.33
N SER A 160 -0.31 13.08 -2.45
CA SER A 160 0.17 11.71 -2.28
C SER A 160 -0.96 10.70 -2.05
N PHE A 161 -1.97 11.03 -1.24
CA PHE A 161 -3.08 10.12 -0.95
C PHE A 161 -3.98 9.86 -2.16
N VAL A 162 -4.27 10.90 -2.95
CA VAL A 162 -5.06 10.76 -4.18
C VAL A 162 -4.29 9.96 -5.21
N TRP A 163 -3.00 10.26 -5.39
CA TRP A 163 -2.16 9.53 -6.33
C TRP A 163 -2.05 8.05 -5.96
N LEU A 164 -1.77 7.73 -4.69
CA LEU A 164 -1.72 6.34 -4.21
C LEU A 164 -3.03 5.59 -4.48
N SER A 165 -4.18 6.23 -4.19
CA SER A 165 -5.49 5.64 -4.48
C SER A 165 -5.70 5.37 -5.96
N LEU A 166 -5.24 6.26 -6.85
CA LEU A 166 -5.33 6.08 -8.30
C LEU A 166 -4.43 4.92 -8.76
N MET A 167 -3.20 4.83 -8.24
CA MET A 167 -2.27 3.76 -8.61
C MET A 167 -2.75 2.38 -8.16
N VAL A 168 -3.44 2.30 -7.01
CA VAL A 168 -4.11 1.07 -6.57
C VAL A 168 -5.30 0.75 -7.46
N GLN A 169 -6.12 1.73 -7.83
CA GLN A 169 -7.24 1.52 -8.76
C GLN A 169 -6.79 1.04 -10.14
N GLN A 170 -5.56 1.37 -10.55
CA GLN A 170 -4.95 0.94 -11.82
C GLN A 170 -4.16 -0.38 -11.68
N ASP A 171 -4.20 -1.04 -10.52
CA ASP A 171 -3.42 -2.24 -10.20
C ASP A 171 -1.90 -2.07 -10.37
N TRP A 172 -1.39 -0.84 -10.34
CA TRP A 172 0.06 -0.57 -10.43
C TRP A 172 0.74 -0.62 -9.07
N LEU A 173 0.03 -0.23 -8.02
CA LEU A 173 0.44 -0.44 -6.64
C LEU A 173 -0.53 -1.40 -5.97
N GLN A 174 -0.02 -2.16 -5.02
CA GLN A 174 -0.83 -2.98 -4.13
C GLN A 174 -0.70 -2.46 -2.71
N GLU A 175 -1.81 -2.52 -1.98
CA GLU A 175 -1.86 -2.15 -0.57
C GLU A 175 -1.05 -3.13 0.28
N GLY A 176 -0.21 -2.59 1.14
CA GLY A 176 0.57 -3.33 2.13
C GLY A 176 -0.08 -3.27 3.51
N VAL A 177 0.78 -3.19 4.53
CA VAL A 177 0.38 -3.16 5.93
C VAL A 177 -0.48 -1.94 6.23
N LEU A 178 -1.55 -2.14 7.01
CA LEU A 178 -2.33 -1.04 7.59
C LEU A 178 -1.55 -0.45 8.76
N VAL A 179 -1.02 0.75 8.55
CA VAL A 179 -0.18 1.47 9.53
C VAL A 179 -1.06 2.19 10.56
N ASP A 180 -2.12 2.87 10.10
CA ASP A 180 -3.04 3.59 10.99
C ASP A 180 -4.41 3.83 10.33
N ARG A 181 -5.38 4.23 11.14
CA ARG A 181 -6.70 4.71 10.71
C ARG A 181 -6.96 6.08 11.34
N VAL A 182 -6.77 7.13 10.55
CA VAL A 182 -6.93 8.51 11.00
C VAL A 182 -8.35 9.03 10.77
N ARG A 183 -8.80 9.91 11.65
CA ARG A 183 -10.02 10.71 11.48
C ARG A 183 -9.66 12.11 11.05
N LEU A 184 -10.28 12.59 9.98
CA LEU A 184 -10.00 13.87 9.34
C LEU A 184 -11.25 14.74 9.34
N CYS A 185 -11.06 16.05 9.46
CA CYS A 185 -12.08 17.06 9.21
C CYS A 185 -12.70 16.85 7.82
N SER A 186 -14.03 16.83 7.73
CA SER A 186 -14.72 16.62 6.45
C SER A 186 -14.59 17.81 5.50
N GLU A 187 -14.25 19.00 6.01
CA GLU A 187 -14.10 20.23 5.23
C GLU A 187 -12.66 20.41 4.72
N CYS A 188 -11.68 20.54 5.62
CA CYS A 188 -10.29 20.84 5.24
C CYS A 188 -9.37 19.60 5.17
N GLY A 189 -9.84 18.43 5.60
CA GLY A 189 -9.05 17.20 5.59
C GLY A 189 -7.93 17.12 6.63
N SER A 190 -7.87 18.05 7.60
CA SER A 190 -6.91 18.00 8.71
C SER A 190 -7.30 16.97 9.78
N GLY A 191 -6.31 16.25 10.31
CA GLY A 191 -6.45 15.35 11.46
C GLY A 191 -6.27 16.04 12.81
N ARG A 192 -5.92 17.34 12.84
CA ARG A 192 -5.72 18.12 14.06
C ARG A 192 -7.08 18.45 14.69
N LEU A 193 -7.60 17.50 15.46
CA LEU A 193 -8.94 17.53 16.05
C LEU A 193 -8.85 17.59 17.58
N ASN A 194 -9.58 18.51 18.18
CA ASN A 194 -9.80 18.55 19.62
C ASN A 194 -11.17 17.96 19.96
N TYR A 195 -11.20 16.93 20.79
CA TYR A 195 -12.44 16.31 21.26
C TYR A 195 -12.85 16.99 22.57
N ILE A 196 -14.07 17.54 22.57
CA ILE A 196 -14.62 18.30 23.70
C ILE A 196 -16.00 17.79 24.05
N ASP A 197 -16.30 17.78 25.34
CA ASP A 197 -17.62 17.47 25.86
C ASP A 197 -18.51 18.72 25.81
N VAL A 198 -19.74 18.57 25.34
CA VAL A 198 -20.75 19.63 25.25
C VAL A 198 -22.08 19.16 25.84
N CYS A 199 -22.93 20.12 26.21
CA CYS A 199 -24.28 19.82 26.70
C CYS A 199 -25.11 19.10 25.62
N ALA A 200 -25.71 17.96 25.97
CA ALA A 200 -26.58 17.21 25.07
C ALA A 200 -27.78 18.02 24.54
N GLU A 201 -28.30 18.97 25.33
CA GLU A 201 -29.47 19.78 24.96
C GLU A 201 -29.11 21.01 24.12
N CYS A 202 -28.12 21.81 24.54
CA CYS A 202 -27.83 23.11 23.93
C CYS A 202 -26.44 23.21 23.29
N GLN A 203 -25.64 22.15 23.35
CA GLN A 203 -24.28 22.07 22.79
C GLN A 203 -23.29 23.11 23.36
N ALA A 204 -23.61 23.72 24.51
CA ALA A 204 -22.71 24.62 25.23
C ALA A 204 -21.59 23.87 25.96
N LEU A 205 -20.43 24.54 26.12
CA LEU A 205 -19.24 23.99 26.79
C LEU A 205 -19.29 24.04 28.31
N ASP A 206 -20.10 24.93 28.89
CA ASP A 206 -20.15 25.13 30.35
C ASP A 206 -21.02 24.06 31.01
N ILE A 207 -20.48 22.86 31.06
CA ILE A 207 -21.05 21.70 31.73
C ILE A 207 -20.24 21.40 32.98
N SER A 208 -20.92 20.95 34.03
CA SER A 208 -20.27 20.55 35.27
C SER A 208 -20.87 19.26 35.79
N ARG A 209 -20.04 18.38 36.35
CA ARG A 209 -20.55 17.22 37.07
C ARG A 209 -21.25 17.70 38.33
N GLN A 210 -22.53 17.39 38.45
CA GLN A 210 -23.34 17.68 39.62
C GLN A 210 -24.09 16.41 40.04
N PRO A 211 -23.52 15.60 40.95
CA PRO A 211 -24.19 14.43 41.48
C PRO A 211 -25.50 14.83 42.15
N SER A 212 -26.56 14.08 41.87
CA SER A 212 -27.88 14.29 42.48
C SER A 212 -28.23 13.14 43.41
N LEU A 213 -29.09 13.41 44.39
CA LEU A 213 -29.72 12.39 45.23
C LEU A 213 -31.23 12.43 45.02
N HIS A 214 -31.86 11.26 45.05
CA HIS A 214 -33.31 11.12 45.05
C HIS A 214 -33.76 10.48 46.37
N CYS A 215 -34.64 11.18 47.10
CA CYS A 215 -35.16 10.73 48.39
C CYS A 215 -36.39 9.83 48.20
N PHE A 216 -36.31 8.57 48.64
CA PHE A 216 -37.41 7.62 48.50
C PHE A 216 -38.64 7.96 49.35
N THR A 217 -38.46 8.69 50.46
CA THR A 217 -39.57 9.06 51.35
C THR A 217 -40.52 10.07 50.73
N CYS A 218 -40.03 11.00 49.90
CA CYS A 218 -40.86 12.09 49.36
C CYS A 218 -40.73 12.30 47.85
N GLY A 219 -39.89 11.52 47.16
CA GLY A 219 -39.64 11.63 45.72
C GLY A 219 -38.80 12.84 45.30
N HIS A 220 -38.28 13.64 46.23
CA HIS A 220 -37.50 14.83 45.87
C HIS A 220 -36.13 14.44 45.27
N VAL A 221 -35.83 14.99 44.10
CA VAL A 221 -34.55 14.87 43.40
C VAL A 221 -33.86 16.23 43.39
N GLY A 222 -32.59 16.26 43.78
CA GLY A 222 -31.82 17.51 43.79
C GLY A 222 -30.32 17.26 43.93
N PRO A 223 -29.50 18.31 43.80
CA PRO A 223 -28.05 18.18 43.86
C PRO A 223 -27.60 17.72 45.25
N GLN A 224 -26.61 16.83 45.33
CA GLN A 224 -26.12 16.26 46.59
C GLN A 224 -25.75 17.32 47.62
N GLU A 225 -25.21 18.46 47.18
CA GLU A 225 -24.90 19.62 48.03
C GLU A 225 -26.12 20.14 48.81
N SER A 226 -27.32 20.13 48.21
CA SER A 226 -28.55 20.55 48.89
C SER A 226 -29.01 19.58 49.98
N PHE A 227 -28.56 18.33 49.92
CA PHE A 227 -28.82 17.31 50.93
C PHE A 227 -27.77 17.31 52.04
N LEU A 228 -26.56 17.82 51.80
CA LEU A 228 -25.47 17.77 52.78
C LEU A 228 -25.55 18.96 53.74
N LYS A 229 -25.89 18.70 55.01
CA LYS A 229 -25.87 19.69 56.09
C LYS A 229 -25.07 19.15 57.25
N ASP A 230 -24.06 19.89 57.73
CA ASP A 230 -23.25 19.55 58.91
C ASP A 230 -22.71 18.10 58.91
N GLY A 231 -22.32 17.58 57.73
CA GLY A 231 -21.80 16.22 57.57
C GLY A 231 -22.85 15.11 57.54
N VAL A 232 -24.15 15.44 57.53
CA VAL A 232 -25.24 14.48 57.38
C VAL A 232 -26.06 14.75 56.12
N LEU A 233 -26.60 13.69 55.51
CA LEU A 233 -27.54 13.80 54.39
C LEU A 233 -28.98 13.94 54.92
N LEU A 234 -29.61 15.08 54.62
CA LEU A 234 -30.97 15.45 54.99
C LEU A 234 -31.72 15.92 53.75
N CYS A 235 -32.88 15.34 53.47
CA CYS A 235 -33.70 15.80 52.35
C CYS A 235 -34.15 17.25 52.59
N PRO A 236 -33.90 18.20 51.66
CA PRO A 236 -34.30 19.59 51.86
C PRO A 236 -35.83 19.78 51.84
N ASN A 237 -36.58 18.82 51.29
CA ASN A 237 -38.03 18.88 51.16
C ASN A 237 -38.78 18.33 52.38
N CYS A 238 -38.47 17.09 52.82
CA CYS A 238 -39.18 16.44 53.93
C CYS A 238 -38.36 16.38 55.23
N LEU A 239 -37.12 16.88 55.21
CA LEU A 239 -36.17 16.86 56.34
C LEU A 239 -35.80 15.45 56.84
N ASN A 240 -36.19 14.39 56.12
CA ASN A 240 -35.82 13.04 56.48
C ASN A 240 -34.31 12.82 56.34
N ARG A 241 -33.73 12.07 57.29
CA ARG A 241 -32.30 11.76 57.30
C ARG A 241 -32.01 10.54 56.46
N LEU A 242 -31.13 10.68 55.48
CA LEU A 242 -30.77 9.64 54.52
C LEU A 242 -29.49 8.94 54.97
N ARG A 243 -29.55 7.63 55.28
CA ARG A 243 -28.41 6.87 55.83
C ARG A 243 -27.96 5.77 54.90
N HIS A 244 -28.89 5.06 54.27
CA HIS A 244 -28.61 3.86 53.49
C HIS A 244 -28.98 4.07 52.02
N ILE A 245 -27.99 3.96 51.13
CA ILE A 245 -28.20 3.93 49.68
C ILE A 245 -29.03 2.69 49.33
N GLY A 246 -30.02 2.86 48.45
CA GLY A 246 -30.94 1.80 48.02
C GLY A 246 -32.11 1.55 48.97
N THR A 247 -32.18 2.25 50.12
CA THR A 247 -33.32 2.17 51.06
C THR A 247 -33.88 3.54 51.41
N ASP A 248 -33.03 4.51 51.72
CA ASP A 248 -33.47 5.88 52.04
C ASP A 248 -33.38 6.80 50.81
N TYR A 249 -32.41 6.52 49.94
CA TYR A 249 -32.14 7.30 48.74
C TYR A 249 -31.37 6.49 47.69
N ASP A 250 -31.41 6.95 46.44
CA ASP A 250 -30.49 6.53 45.39
C ASP A 250 -29.81 7.75 44.72
N ARG A 251 -28.96 7.45 43.75
CA ARG A 251 -28.28 8.44 42.91
C ARG A 251 -28.81 8.27 41.49
N PRO A 252 -29.51 9.28 40.94
CA PRO A 252 -29.89 9.27 39.54
C PRO A 252 -28.67 9.06 38.62
N MET A 253 -28.89 8.46 37.46
CA MET A 253 -27.84 8.28 36.46
C MET A 253 -27.35 9.61 35.89
N GLU A 254 -28.19 10.65 35.91
CA GLU A 254 -27.87 12.00 35.45
C GLU A 254 -26.90 12.68 36.41
N ASN A 255 -25.68 12.92 35.94
CA ASN A 255 -24.58 13.44 36.74
C ASN A 255 -23.96 14.72 36.17
N TYR A 256 -24.47 15.24 35.05
CA TYR A 256 -24.06 16.52 34.49
C TYR A 256 -25.18 17.52 34.55
N ARG A 257 -24.81 18.79 34.78
CA ARG A 257 -25.67 19.95 34.60
C ARG A 257 -24.99 20.94 33.68
N CYS A 258 -25.73 21.43 32.69
CA CYS A 258 -25.30 22.57 31.89
C CYS A 258 -25.61 23.88 32.61
N ARG A 259 -24.62 24.77 32.74
CA ARG A 259 -24.81 26.09 33.33
C ARG A 259 -25.45 27.09 32.37
N SER A 260 -25.42 26.83 31.07
CA SER A 260 -26.05 27.69 30.06
C SER A 260 -27.57 27.46 29.98
N CYS A 261 -28.04 26.23 29.81
CA CYS A 261 -29.47 25.92 29.68
C CYS A 261 -30.11 25.26 30.91
N GLN A 262 -29.33 24.96 31.96
CA GLN A 262 -29.80 24.31 33.19
C GLN A 262 -30.30 22.86 33.03
N ALA A 263 -30.11 22.24 31.86
CA ALA A 263 -30.46 20.85 31.63
C ALA A 263 -29.59 19.89 32.47
N PHE A 264 -30.20 18.77 32.90
CA PHE A 264 -29.54 17.63 33.52
C PHE A 264 -29.48 16.46 32.53
N PHE A 265 -28.36 15.75 32.49
CA PHE A 265 -28.15 14.63 31.57
C PHE A 265 -27.11 13.64 32.11
N VAL A 266 -27.15 12.41 31.59
CA VAL A 266 -26.27 11.30 31.99
C VAL A 266 -24.88 11.46 31.40
N ASP A 267 -24.82 11.63 30.08
CA ASP A 267 -23.57 11.74 29.32
C ASP A 267 -23.58 13.02 28.48
N ALA A 268 -22.43 13.69 28.45
CA ALA A 268 -22.22 14.81 27.56
C ALA A 268 -22.05 14.31 26.13
N ASP A 269 -22.50 15.11 25.16
CA ASP A 269 -22.20 14.83 23.76
C ASP A 269 -20.72 15.15 23.51
N VAL A 270 -20.06 14.34 22.69
CA VAL A 270 -18.69 14.61 22.25
C VAL A 270 -18.73 15.32 20.91
N GLN A 271 -18.06 16.46 20.80
CA GLN A 271 -17.79 17.13 19.53
C GLN A 271 -16.30 17.08 19.20
N ALA A 272 -15.98 16.92 17.91
CA ALA A 272 -14.64 17.05 17.37
C ALA A 272 -14.49 18.40 16.67
N ARG A 273 -13.69 19.30 17.23
CA ARG A 273 -13.40 20.62 16.65
C ARG A 273 -12.07 20.59 15.90
N CYS A 274 -12.09 20.97 14.63
CA CYS A 274 -10.88 21.11 13.83
C CYS A 274 -10.07 22.32 14.29
N LEU A 275 -8.79 22.11 14.58
CA LEU A 275 -7.87 23.17 15.02
C LEU A 275 -7.39 24.05 13.86
N ASP A 276 -7.51 23.60 12.62
CA ASP A 276 -7.06 24.38 11.45
C ASP A 276 -8.18 25.24 10.85
N CYS A 277 -9.42 24.73 10.73
CA CYS A 277 -10.55 25.48 10.15
C CYS A 277 -11.64 25.88 11.16
N GLY A 278 -11.58 25.40 12.40
CA GLY A 278 -12.56 25.71 13.46
C GLY A 278 -13.90 24.96 13.36
N LEU A 279 -14.17 24.24 12.27
CA LEU A 279 -15.42 23.50 12.09
C LEU A 279 -15.57 22.41 13.17
N SER A 280 -16.78 22.28 13.71
CA SER A 280 -17.12 21.26 14.70
C SER A 280 -17.95 20.15 14.05
N HIS A 281 -17.60 18.91 14.37
CA HIS A 281 -18.22 17.71 13.84
C HIS A 281 -18.72 16.84 14.99
N THR A 282 -19.75 16.04 14.75
CA THR A 282 -19.95 14.83 15.54
C THR A 282 -18.89 13.80 15.13
N PRO A 283 -18.33 12.98 16.05
CA PRO A 283 -17.22 12.07 15.74
C PRO A 283 -17.48 11.08 14.60
N ASP A 284 -18.74 10.69 14.38
CA ASP A 284 -19.21 9.81 13.31
C ASP A 284 -19.18 10.47 11.91
N LYS A 285 -19.25 11.81 11.86
CA LYS A 285 -19.18 12.58 10.60
C LYS A 285 -17.75 12.87 10.13
N LEU A 286 -16.75 12.54 10.93
CA LEU A 286 -15.35 12.69 10.55
C LEU A 286 -15.01 11.71 9.42
N ARG A 287 -14.22 12.18 8.44
CA ARG A 287 -13.75 11.32 7.37
C ARG A 287 -12.72 10.34 7.92
N VAL A 288 -13.01 9.05 7.84
CA VAL A 288 -12.05 8.00 8.16
C VAL A 288 -11.14 7.76 6.95
N ARG A 289 -9.83 7.70 7.19
CA ARG A 289 -8.86 7.32 6.17
C ARG A 289 -7.90 6.28 6.72
N GLU A 290 -7.71 5.22 5.97
CA GLU A 290 -6.66 4.24 6.21
C GLU A 290 -5.33 4.76 5.66
N VAL A 291 -4.28 4.59 6.45
CA VAL A 291 -2.91 4.90 6.07
C VAL A 291 -2.19 3.57 5.97
N ARG A 292 -1.64 3.28 4.79
CA ARG A 292 -1.06 2.00 4.45
C ARG A 292 0.32 2.20 3.85
N ASP A 293 1.15 1.18 3.95
CA ASP A 293 2.32 1.08 3.08
C ASP A 293 1.88 0.55 1.71
N PHE A 294 2.69 0.80 0.68
CA PHE A 294 2.41 0.31 -0.67
C PHE A 294 3.64 -0.34 -1.26
N ARG A 295 3.45 -1.27 -2.18
CA ARG A 295 4.53 -1.84 -2.99
C ARG A 295 4.09 -1.94 -4.43
N LEU A 296 5.04 -2.09 -5.33
CA LEU A 296 4.75 -2.28 -6.74
C LEU A 296 3.94 -3.57 -6.93
N ALA A 297 2.78 -3.45 -7.56
CA ALA A 297 1.97 -4.60 -7.97
C ALA A 297 2.52 -5.18 -9.27
N GLU A 298 2.03 -6.35 -9.65
CA GLU A 298 2.53 -7.05 -10.82
C GLU A 298 2.25 -6.29 -12.12
N ALA A 299 1.05 -5.72 -12.29
CA ALA A 299 0.77 -4.90 -13.48
C ALA A 299 1.65 -3.63 -13.52
N GLY A 300 2.00 -3.07 -12.36
CA GLY A 300 2.96 -1.96 -12.26
C GLY A 300 4.39 -2.36 -12.63
N ARG A 301 4.87 -3.52 -12.15
CA ARG A 301 6.16 -4.13 -12.55
C ARG A 301 6.20 -4.32 -14.05
N PHE A 302 5.11 -4.85 -14.58
CA PHE A 302 4.97 -5.15 -15.99
C PHE A 302 4.96 -3.88 -16.86
N ARG A 303 4.27 -2.83 -16.44
CA ARG A 303 4.32 -1.52 -17.11
C ARG A 303 5.74 -0.95 -17.15
N CYS A 304 6.47 -1.02 -16.04
CA CYS A 304 7.86 -0.58 -16.01
C CYS A 304 8.69 -1.32 -17.06
N ARG A 305 8.51 -2.65 -17.20
CA ARG A 305 9.19 -3.41 -18.26
C ARG A 305 8.85 -2.92 -19.67
N GLN A 306 7.59 -2.57 -19.94
CA GLN A 306 7.17 -2.05 -21.25
C GLN A 306 7.68 -0.65 -21.55
N GLU A 307 7.60 0.27 -20.58
CA GLU A 307 8.01 1.67 -20.74
C GLU A 307 9.52 1.79 -20.97
N PHE A 308 10.30 0.83 -20.48
CA PHE A 308 11.77 0.82 -20.58
C PHE A 308 12.33 -0.12 -21.65
N SER A 309 11.49 -0.78 -22.46
CA SER A 309 11.91 -1.57 -23.60
C SER A 309 11.35 -0.94 -24.89
N ASP A 310 12.24 -0.33 -25.68
CA ASP A 310 11.94 0.34 -26.96
C ASP A 310 11.25 -0.57 -28.01
N GLN A 311 11.09 -1.87 -27.73
CA GLN A 311 10.45 -2.86 -28.61
C GLN A 311 9.09 -3.37 -28.11
N THR A 312 8.68 -3.08 -26.87
CA THR A 312 7.54 -3.76 -26.21
C THR A 312 6.23 -2.97 -26.14
N VAL A 313 6.22 -1.69 -26.50
CA VAL A 313 4.98 -0.87 -26.62
C VAL A 313 3.93 -1.55 -27.53
N HIS A 314 4.34 -2.47 -28.41
CA HIS A 314 3.47 -3.18 -29.34
C HIS A 314 3.16 -4.65 -29.00
N HIS A 315 3.81 -5.28 -28.01
CA HIS A 315 3.70 -6.73 -27.83
C HIS A 315 2.54 -7.16 -26.93
N PHE A 316 2.37 -6.50 -25.78
CA PHE A 316 1.39 -6.94 -24.77
C PHE A 316 0.12 -6.09 -24.65
N GLY A 317 0.10 -4.88 -25.22
CA GLY A 317 -1.16 -4.15 -25.43
C GLY A 317 -2.18 -4.94 -26.28
N ARG A 318 -1.75 -6.05 -26.91
CA ARG A 318 -2.59 -6.98 -27.68
C ARG A 318 -3.10 -8.20 -26.90
N LEU A 319 -2.58 -8.52 -25.71
CA LEU A 319 -3.08 -9.66 -24.91
C LEU A 319 -4.40 -9.33 -24.17
N ASN A 320 -4.93 -8.10 -24.31
CA ASN A 320 -6.11 -7.60 -23.61
C ASN A 320 -6.09 -7.96 -22.11
N LEU A 321 -4.93 -7.70 -21.48
CA LEU A 321 -4.72 -7.99 -20.06
C LEU A 321 -5.60 -7.09 -19.21
N LEU A 322 -6.45 -7.70 -18.41
CA LEU A 322 -7.29 -7.05 -17.42
C LEU A 322 -6.68 -7.23 -16.02
N GLY A 323 -6.84 -6.18 -15.22
CA GLY A 323 -6.61 -6.24 -13.78
C GLY A 323 -7.45 -7.33 -13.11
N GLY A 324 -7.04 -7.79 -11.92
CA GLY A 324 -7.70 -8.92 -11.25
C GLY A 324 -9.20 -8.66 -11.06
N LYS A 325 -9.55 -7.49 -10.55
CA LYS A 325 -10.95 -7.10 -10.33
C LYS A 325 -11.76 -7.00 -11.63
N ASP A 326 -11.22 -6.30 -12.62
CA ASP A 326 -11.91 -6.11 -13.92
C ASP A 326 -12.14 -7.45 -14.63
N PHE A 327 -11.19 -8.38 -14.50
CA PHE A 327 -11.34 -9.73 -15.02
C PHE A 327 -12.43 -10.52 -14.28
N TYR A 328 -12.48 -10.43 -12.94
CA TYR A 328 -13.51 -11.09 -12.13
C TYR A 328 -14.91 -10.57 -12.46
N ASP A 329 -15.05 -9.25 -12.58
CA ASP A 329 -16.33 -8.61 -12.92
C ASP A 329 -16.79 -9.03 -14.32
N LEU A 330 -15.87 -9.06 -15.30
CA LEU A 330 -16.18 -9.49 -16.66
C LEU A 330 -16.49 -10.99 -16.77
N LEU A 331 -15.74 -11.84 -16.06
CA LEU A 331 -16.00 -13.28 -16.01
C LEU A 331 -17.34 -13.57 -15.35
N THR A 332 -17.65 -12.88 -14.25
CA THR A 332 -18.95 -12.97 -13.57
C THR A 332 -20.09 -12.60 -14.52
N TRP A 333 -19.94 -11.52 -15.29
CA TRP A 333 -20.91 -11.14 -16.31
C TRP A 333 -21.05 -12.22 -17.39
N GLN A 334 -19.94 -12.76 -17.91
CA GLN A 334 -19.96 -13.83 -18.92
C GLN A 334 -20.66 -15.11 -18.41
N MET A 335 -20.45 -15.47 -17.14
CA MET A 335 -21.15 -16.57 -16.48
C MET A 335 -22.66 -16.32 -16.38
N GLN A 336 -23.09 -15.10 -16.06
CA GLN A 336 -24.51 -14.74 -16.04
C GLN A 336 -25.15 -14.85 -17.42
N VAL A 337 -24.44 -14.42 -18.47
CA VAL A 337 -24.90 -14.53 -19.87
C VAL A 337 -25.10 -16.00 -20.25
N VAL A 338 -24.12 -16.87 -20.01
CA VAL A 338 -24.23 -18.29 -20.40
C VAL A 338 -25.25 -19.04 -19.55
N ARG A 339 -25.41 -18.72 -18.26
CA ARG A 339 -26.47 -19.31 -17.41
C ARG A 339 -27.86 -18.98 -17.95
N ARG A 340 -28.06 -17.77 -18.50
CA ARG A 340 -29.35 -17.34 -19.06
C ARG A 340 -29.64 -17.96 -20.42
N TYR A 341 -28.67 -17.95 -21.34
CA TYR A 341 -28.91 -18.30 -22.74
C TYR A 341 -28.43 -19.71 -23.11
N GLN A 342 -27.59 -20.34 -22.27
CA GLN A 342 -26.95 -21.65 -22.44
C GLN A 342 -25.96 -21.75 -23.61
N THR A 343 -26.23 -21.03 -24.70
CA THR A 343 -25.37 -20.90 -25.86
C THR A 343 -25.28 -19.44 -26.30
N PRO A 344 -24.15 -19.01 -26.88
CA PRO A 344 -22.93 -19.79 -27.10
C PRO A 344 -22.14 -20.04 -25.81
N ALA A 345 -21.46 -21.19 -25.75
CA ALA A 345 -20.57 -21.56 -24.65
C ALA A 345 -19.36 -20.62 -24.57
N PHE A 346 -18.72 -20.57 -23.41
CA PHE A 346 -17.40 -19.96 -23.29
C PHE A 346 -16.47 -20.91 -22.56
N SER A 347 -15.18 -20.78 -22.83
CA SER A 347 -14.16 -21.56 -22.14
C SER A 347 -13.27 -20.67 -21.31
N LEU A 348 -12.78 -21.20 -20.19
CA LEU A 348 -11.80 -20.55 -19.33
C LEU A 348 -10.61 -21.47 -19.19
N LEU A 349 -9.41 -20.92 -19.29
CA LEU A 349 -8.17 -21.65 -19.19
C LEU A 349 -7.25 -20.96 -18.19
N GLY A 350 -6.75 -21.74 -17.25
CA GLY A 350 -5.75 -21.33 -16.26
C GLY A 350 -4.41 -21.98 -16.54
N LEU A 351 -3.37 -21.18 -16.47
CA LEU A 351 -1.98 -21.58 -16.61
C LEU A 351 -1.26 -21.28 -15.30
N ARG A 352 -0.49 -22.24 -14.81
CA ARG A 352 0.43 -22.03 -13.70
C ARG A 352 1.86 -22.36 -14.13
N PHE A 353 2.76 -21.39 -13.98
CA PHE A 353 4.20 -21.55 -14.19
C PHE A 353 4.87 -21.86 -12.84
N VAL A 354 5.22 -23.14 -12.62
CA VAL A 354 5.90 -23.60 -11.41
C VAL A 354 7.39 -23.33 -11.52
N ASN A 355 8.03 -22.88 -10.43
CA ASN A 355 9.46 -22.51 -10.35
C ASN A 355 9.88 -21.38 -11.30
N LEU A 356 8.92 -20.56 -11.76
CA LEU A 356 9.22 -19.45 -12.67
C LEU A 356 10.09 -18.40 -11.97
N ALA A 357 9.69 -17.93 -10.79
CA ALA A 357 10.41 -16.90 -10.05
C ALA A 357 11.87 -17.30 -9.77
N ASP A 358 12.09 -18.47 -9.17
CA ASP A 358 13.43 -19.00 -8.86
C ASP A 358 14.30 -19.18 -10.11
N THR A 359 13.70 -19.60 -11.23
CA THR A 359 14.43 -19.77 -12.49
C THR A 359 14.80 -18.42 -13.11
N LEU A 360 13.90 -17.44 -13.09
CA LEU A 360 14.20 -16.08 -13.54
C LEU A 360 15.32 -15.46 -12.70
N THR A 361 15.32 -15.69 -11.38
CA THR A 361 16.41 -15.25 -10.50
C THR A 361 17.75 -15.88 -10.88
N ARG A 362 17.77 -17.18 -11.23
CA ARG A 362 19.01 -17.89 -11.65
C ARG A 362 19.51 -17.48 -13.03
N LEU A 363 18.61 -17.30 -14.00
CA LEU A 363 18.95 -16.86 -15.36
C LEU A 363 19.53 -15.44 -15.39
N GLY A 364 19.22 -14.65 -14.35
CA GLY A 364 19.49 -13.23 -14.32
C GLY A 364 18.52 -12.46 -15.23
N GLU A 365 18.43 -11.15 -14.99
CA GLU A 365 17.39 -10.30 -15.59
C GLU A 365 17.41 -10.33 -17.13
N HIS A 366 18.56 -10.21 -17.79
CA HIS A 366 18.62 -10.17 -19.27
C HIS A 366 18.06 -11.44 -19.94
N HIS A 367 18.48 -12.62 -19.47
CA HIS A 367 18.01 -13.89 -20.03
C HIS A 367 16.58 -14.20 -19.56
N GLY A 368 16.24 -13.84 -18.31
CA GLY A 368 14.87 -13.93 -17.80
C GLY A 368 13.89 -13.06 -18.59
N HIS A 369 14.30 -11.86 -19.01
CA HIS A 369 13.51 -10.97 -19.86
C HIS A 369 13.25 -11.57 -21.23
N ALA A 370 14.31 -11.95 -21.95
CA ALA A 370 14.18 -12.58 -23.27
C ALA A 370 13.29 -13.83 -23.22
N PHE A 371 13.37 -14.57 -22.11
CA PHE A 371 12.54 -15.74 -21.86
C PHE A 371 11.06 -15.37 -21.66
N ILE A 372 10.75 -14.41 -20.78
CA ILE A 372 9.37 -13.94 -20.56
C ILE A 372 8.77 -13.37 -21.86
N ASP A 373 9.56 -12.64 -22.65
CA ASP A 373 9.12 -12.11 -23.95
C ASP A 373 8.79 -13.25 -24.93
N SER A 374 9.60 -14.32 -24.93
CA SER A 374 9.35 -15.51 -25.75
C SER A 374 8.05 -16.23 -25.34
N VAL A 375 7.78 -16.33 -24.03
CA VAL A 375 6.52 -16.90 -23.51
C VAL A 375 5.33 -16.02 -23.91
N ALA A 376 5.47 -14.70 -23.78
CA ALA A 376 4.44 -13.73 -24.11
C ALA A 376 4.03 -13.77 -25.58
N GLU A 377 5.00 -13.78 -26.49
CA GLU A 377 4.70 -13.80 -27.92
C GLU A 377 4.03 -15.11 -28.32
N ARG A 378 4.41 -16.23 -27.69
CA ARG A 378 3.73 -17.51 -27.91
C ARG A 378 2.30 -17.54 -27.38
N LEU A 379 2.04 -16.95 -26.22
CA LEU A 379 0.68 -16.81 -25.68
C LEU A 379 -0.17 -15.95 -26.60
N LYS A 380 0.37 -14.85 -27.14
CA LYS A 380 -0.31 -13.96 -28.07
C LYS A 380 -0.63 -14.64 -29.41
N GLU A 381 0.22 -15.52 -29.94
CA GLU A 381 -0.11 -16.33 -31.12
C GLU A 381 -1.33 -17.26 -30.89
N THR A 382 -1.67 -17.53 -29.62
CA THR A 382 -2.74 -18.43 -29.26
C THR A 382 -4.08 -17.71 -29.05
N VAL A 383 -4.03 -16.49 -28.52
CA VAL A 383 -5.17 -15.68 -28.07
C VAL A 383 -5.67 -14.76 -29.19
N ARG A 384 -6.99 -14.58 -29.29
CA ARG A 384 -7.66 -13.67 -30.25
C ARG A 384 -7.96 -12.30 -29.60
N ASP A 385 -8.21 -11.28 -30.42
CA ASP A 385 -8.57 -9.93 -29.93
C ASP A 385 -9.86 -9.88 -29.08
N THR A 386 -10.75 -10.87 -29.22
CA THR A 386 -11.98 -10.99 -28.42
C THR A 386 -11.74 -11.64 -27.07
N ASP A 387 -10.65 -12.37 -26.92
CA ASP A 387 -10.32 -13.09 -25.71
C ASP A 387 -9.83 -12.08 -24.65
N ARG A 388 -9.94 -12.48 -23.39
CA ARG A 388 -9.55 -11.64 -22.25
C ARG A 388 -8.59 -12.40 -21.40
N CYS A 389 -7.46 -11.79 -21.08
CA CYS A 389 -6.46 -12.41 -20.25
C CYS A 389 -6.36 -11.68 -18.92
N SER A 390 -5.93 -12.36 -17.87
CA SER A 390 -5.56 -11.72 -16.62
C SER A 390 -4.40 -12.45 -15.99
N ARG A 391 -3.58 -11.72 -15.25
CA ARG A 391 -2.48 -12.27 -14.47
C ARG A 391 -2.74 -11.94 -13.02
N SER A 392 -2.95 -12.98 -12.23
CA SER A 392 -3.34 -12.84 -10.81
C SER A 392 -2.12 -12.85 -9.88
N THR A 393 -1.07 -13.59 -10.26
CA THR A 393 0.23 -13.60 -9.58
C THR A 393 1.34 -13.87 -10.61
N GLU A 394 2.60 -13.91 -10.13
CA GLU A 394 3.74 -14.26 -10.96
C GLU A 394 3.61 -15.63 -11.64
N GLU A 395 2.94 -16.56 -10.98
CA GLU A 395 2.77 -17.94 -11.46
C GLU A 395 1.47 -18.15 -12.25
N TYR A 396 0.41 -17.37 -12.00
CA TYR A 396 -0.94 -17.66 -12.50
C TYR A 396 -1.38 -16.73 -13.64
N PHE A 397 -1.71 -17.31 -14.78
CA PHE A 397 -2.23 -16.62 -15.96
C PHE A 397 -3.56 -17.23 -16.42
N TRP A 398 -4.56 -16.38 -16.63
CA TRP A 398 -5.93 -16.77 -16.96
C TRP A 398 -6.31 -16.26 -18.34
N ILE A 399 -7.05 -17.07 -19.10
CA ILE A 399 -7.52 -16.77 -20.46
C ILE A 399 -9.01 -17.14 -20.55
N MET A 400 -9.86 -16.12 -20.68
CA MET A 400 -11.27 -16.28 -21.01
C MET A 400 -11.44 -16.22 -22.53
N LEU A 401 -12.11 -17.25 -23.08
CA LEU A 401 -12.33 -17.47 -24.50
C LEU A 401 -13.85 -17.40 -24.79
N PRO A 402 -14.40 -16.22 -25.11
CA PRO A 402 -15.81 -16.09 -25.46
C PRO A 402 -16.18 -16.96 -26.67
N HIS A 403 -17.40 -17.48 -26.69
CA HIS A 403 -17.95 -18.24 -27.82
C HIS A 403 -17.08 -19.44 -28.23
N THR A 404 -16.39 -20.05 -27.26
CA THR A 404 -15.50 -21.19 -27.45
C THR A 404 -16.04 -22.37 -26.67
N ASP A 405 -16.44 -23.41 -27.40
CA ASP A 405 -16.91 -24.68 -26.85
C ASP A 405 -15.72 -25.63 -26.55
N GLY A 406 -16.03 -26.83 -26.06
CA GLY A 406 -14.99 -27.80 -25.68
C GLY A 406 -14.07 -28.19 -26.84
N ASN A 407 -14.58 -28.27 -28.08
CA ASN A 407 -13.75 -28.58 -29.25
C ASN A 407 -12.80 -27.42 -29.57
N GLY A 408 -13.29 -26.18 -29.48
CA GLY A 408 -12.47 -24.98 -29.62
C GLY A 408 -11.39 -24.88 -28.53
N LEU A 409 -11.74 -25.22 -27.29
CA LEU A 409 -10.82 -25.26 -26.16
C LEU A 409 -9.69 -26.28 -26.37
N GLU A 410 -9.99 -27.48 -26.85
CA GLU A 410 -8.95 -28.48 -27.17
C GLU A 410 -8.00 -27.99 -28.26
N THR A 411 -8.51 -27.26 -29.26
CA THR A 411 -7.66 -26.61 -30.28
C THR A 411 -6.75 -25.54 -29.67
N VAL A 412 -7.22 -24.81 -28.67
CA VAL A 412 -6.41 -23.83 -27.92
C VAL A 412 -5.35 -24.54 -27.08
N LYS A 413 -5.69 -25.61 -26.36
CA LYS A 413 -4.74 -26.41 -25.58
C LYS A 413 -3.62 -26.98 -26.44
N GLN A 414 -3.94 -27.49 -27.63
CA GLN A 414 -2.93 -27.97 -28.58
C GLN A 414 -2.00 -26.86 -29.08
N ARG A 415 -2.46 -25.61 -29.19
CA ARG A 415 -1.59 -24.48 -29.49
C ARG A 415 -0.71 -24.10 -28.30
N LEU A 416 -1.26 -24.18 -27.08
CA LEU A 416 -0.53 -23.92 -25.84
C LEU A 416 0.53 -24.98 -25.52
N SER A 417 0.41 -26.23 -25.98
CA SER A 417 1.48 -27.22 -25.80
C SER A 417 2.79 -26.77 -26.45
N ARG A 418 2.75 -25.90 -27.47
CA ARG A 418 3.95 -25.27 -28.06
C ARG A 418 4.58 -24.22 -27.14
N VAL A 419 3.82 -23.64 -26.22
CA VAL A 419 4.38 -22.81 -25.13
C VAL A 419 5.17 -23.71 -24.18
N ALA A 420 4.66 -24.92 -23.89
CA ALA A 420 5.35 -25.87 -23.03
C ALA A 420 6.73 -26.28 -23.59
N GLU A 421 6.89 -26.29 -24.92
CA GLU A 421 8.17 -26.59 -25.57
C GLU A 421 9.27 -25.58 -25.23
N LEU A 422 8.94 -24.32 -24.92
CA LEU A 422 9.91 -23.28 -24.54
C LEU A 422 10.64 -23.62 -23.23
N PHE A 423 10.06 -24.46 -22.38
CA PHE A 423 10.65 -24.90 -21.11
C PHE A 423 11.58 -26.12 -21.30
N SER A 424 11.79 -26.62 -22.52
CA SER A 424 12.60 -27.83 -22.75
C SER A 424 14.11 -27.57 -22.77
N ALA A 425 14.56 -26.31 -22.79
CA ALA A 425 15.99 -25.97 -22.80
C ALA A 425 16.61 -26.25 -21.42
N PRO A 426 17.88 -26.72 -21.33
CA PRO A 426 18.50 -27.13 -20.07
C PRO A 426 18.46 -26.04 -18.99
N GLU A 427 18.60 -24.78 -19.39
CA GLU A 427 18.70 -23.59 -18.53
C GLU A 427 17.34 -23.20 -17.89
N VAL A 428 16.22 -23.67 -18.44
CA VAL A 428 14.83 -23.38 -18.01
C VAL A 428 14.02 -24.64 -17.72
N SER A 429 14.65 -25.80 -17.76
CA SER A 429 14.02 -27.12 -17.61
C SER A 429 13.33 -27.36 -16.26
N ASP A 430 13.66 -26.55 -15.26
CA ASP A 430 13.02 -26.59 -13.94
C ASP A 430 11.64 -25.94 -13.91
N ILE A 431 11.28 -25.16 -14.95
CA ILE A 431 9.96 -24.55 -15.08
C ILE A 431 8.99 -25.59 -15.63
N SER A 432 7.89 -25.82 -14.92
CA SER A 432 6.80 -26.65 -15.43
C SER A 432 5.51 -25.84 -15.60
N LEU A 433 4.81 -26.10 -16.70
CA LEU A 433 3.53 -25.47 -17.01
C LEU A 433 2.40 -26.43 -16.64
N ARG A 434 1.56 -26.02 -15.69
CA ARG A 434 0.31 -26.72 -15.37
C ARG A 434 -0.86 -25.98 -16.02
N VAL A 435 -1.83 -26.74 -16.48
CA VAL A 435 -2.99 -26.21 -17.21
C VAL A 435 -4.26 -26.77 -16.59
N VAL A 436 -5.22 -25.91 -16.32
CA VAL A 436 -6.60 -26.26 -15.95
C VAL A 436 -7.54 -25.57 -16.93
N SER A 437 -8.70 -26.15 -17.16
CA SER A 437 -9.66 -25.55 -18.09
C SER A 437 -11.07 -26.01 -17.81
N ILE A 438 -12.03 -25.15 -18.13
CA ILE A 438 -13.45 -25.50 -18.11
C ILE A 438 -14.16 -24.97 -19.35
N THR A 439 -15.30 -25.58 -19.68
CA THR A 439 -16.26 -25.10 -20.66
C THR A 439 -17.60 -24.87 -19.98
N ALA A 440 -18.07 -23.62 -20.03
CA ALA A 440 -19.36 -23.24 -19.51
C ALA A 440 -20.44 -23.32 -20.61
N PRO A 441 -21.67 -23.76 -20.29
CA PRO A 441 -22.22 -23.86 -18.93
C PRO A 441 -21.96 -25.20 -18.21
N GLN A 442 -21.47 -26.25 -18.89
CA GLN A 442 -21.44 -27.61 -18.36
C GLN A 442 -20.63 -27.76 -17.06
N ASP A 443 -19.50 -27.06 -16.97
CA ASP A 443 -18.55 -27.19 -15.86
C ASP A 443 -18.75 -26.13 -14.75
N LEU A 444 -19.80 -25.30 -14.85
CA LEU A 444 -20.11 -24.28 -13.85
C LEU A 444 -20.87 -24.89 -12.67
N LEU A 445 -20.51 -24.49 -11.45
CA LEU A 445 -21.25 -24.86 -10.25
C LEU A 445 -22.38 -23.87 -9.96
N GLU A 446 -23.39 -24.30 -9.21
CA GLU A 446 -24.44 -23.40 -8.70
C GLU A 446 -23.85 -22.37 -7.74
N GLN A 447 -24.34 -21.13 -7.79
CA GLN A 447 -23.92 -20.00 -6.93
C GLN A 447 -22.44 -19.57 -7.04
N GLU A 448 -21.69 -20.07 -8.02
CA GLU A 448 -20.33 -19.62 -8.31
C GLU A 448 -20.34 -18.25 -9.01
N ASP A 449 -19.46 -17.33 -8.62
CA ASP A 449 -19.13 -16.10 -9.34
C ASP A 449 -17.70 -16.19 -9.92
N GLY A 450 -17.24 -15.15 -10.62
CA GLY A 450 -15.94 -15.17 -11.29
C GLY A 450 -14.75 -15.35 -10.33
N GLU A 451 -14.82 -14.76 -9.14
CA GLU A 451 -13.76 -14.87 -8.14
C GLU A 451 -13.71 -16.29 -7.55
N LEU A 452 -14.87 -16.84 -7.17
CA LEU A 452 -14.98 -18.20 -6.64
C LEU A 452 -14.56 -19.25 -7.66
N LEU A 453 -14.94 -19.08 -8.94
CA LEU A 453 -14.54 -19.98 -10.02
C LEU A 453 -13.01 -20.04 -10.16
N LEU A 454 -12.35 -18.88 -10.16
CA LEU A 454 -10.89 -18.84 -10.29
C LEU A 454 -10.19 -19.42 -9.05
N ALA A 455 -10.73 -19.19 -7.85
CA ALA A 455 -10.19 -19.79 -6.63
C ALA A 455 -10.28 -21.33 -6.65
N ARG A 456 -11.39 -21.89 -7.15
CA ARG A 456 -11.55 -23.33 -7.35
C ARG A 456 -10.51 -23.87 -8.33
N LEU A 457 -10.40 -23.27 -9.52
CA LEU A 457 -9.46 -23.71 -10.55
C LEU A 457 -7.99 -23.52 -10.13
N ALA A 458 -7.67 -22.48 -9.36
CA ALA A 458 -6.34 -22.28 -8.81
C ALA A 458 -5.95 -23.42 -7.84
N SER A 459 -6.92 -23.95 -7.10
CA SER A 459 -6.70 -25.10 -6.20
C SER A 459 -6.38 -26.39 -6.97
N GLU A 460 -6.88 -26.55 -8.19
CA GLU A 460 -6.55 -27.69 -9.07
C GLU A 460 -5.16 -27.56 -9.71
N LEU A 461 -4.65 -26.32 -9.81
CA LEU A 461 -3.30 -26.01 -10.27
C LEU A 461 -2.24 -26.09 -9.14
N ALA A 462 -2.67 -26.26 -7.88
CA ALA A 462 -1.88 -26.20 -6.65
C ALA A 462 -0.71 -27.20 -6.59
#